data_AF-A0A9W7YST6-F1
#
_entry.id   AF-A0A9W7YST6-F1
#
_cell.length_a   1.000
_cell.length_b   1.000
_cell.length_c   1.000
_cell.angle_alpha   90.00
_cell.angle_beta   90.00
_cell.angle_gamma   90.00
#
_symmetry.space_group_name_H-M   'P 1'
#
loop_
_entity.id
_entity.type
_entity.pdbx_description
1 polymer ?
#
loop_
_entity_poly.entity_id
_entity_poly.type
_entity_poly.pdbx_seq_one_letter_code
_entity_poly.pdbx_strand_id
1 'polypeptide(L)'
;MSVHRSYVRGLYKKALSTSLDWYPNRATWRPIALQIRAEFEANRGESSPVRVQQLLRETEDVLEEYEHPMPYKYPTAPGGTKYERNKWFEDNMTM
;
A
#
# COMPACT_ATOMS: atom_id res chain seq x y z
N MET A 1 2.95 -3.67 19.05
CA MET A 1 3.92 -3.45 17.95
C MET A 1 4.46 -2.03 18.07
N SER A 2 5.74 -1.79 17.83
CA SER A 2 6.30 -0.42 17.81
C SER A 2 5.62 0.42 16.71
N VAL A 3 5.30 1.69 17.02
CA VAL A 3 4.65 2.64 16.09
C VAL A 3 5.43 2.74 14.79
N HIS A 4 6.75 2.86 14.88
CA HIS A 4 7.65 2.92 13.72
C HIS A 4 7.53 1.67 12.83
N ARG A 5 7.45 0.48 13.43
CA ARG A 5 7.31 -0.78 12.69
C ARG A 5 5.97 -0.86 11.95
N SER A 6 4.88 -0.40 12.58
CA SER A 6 3.57 -0.34 11.94
C SER A 6 3.57 0.65 10.77
N TYR A 7 4.25 1.78 10.94
CA TYR A 7 4.41 2.80 9.90
C TYR A 7 5.15 2.28 8.67
N VAL A 8 6.35 1.71 8.86
CA VAL A 8 7.14 1.11 7.78
C VAL A 8 6.38 0.00 7.05
N ARG A 9 5.62 -0.83 7.78
CA ARG A 9 4.74 -1.84 7.17
C ARG A 9 3.63 -1.22 6.31
N GLY A 10 3.09 -0.09 6.74
CA GLY A 10 2.13 0.70 5.98
C GLY A 10 2.72 1.19 4.66
N LEU A 11 3.91 1.81 4.71
CA LEU A 11 4.64 2.27 3.52
C LEU A 11 4.96 1.11 2.56
N TYR A 12 5.47 -0.01 3.08
CA TYR A 12 5.75 -1.20 2.27
C TYR A 12 4.48 -1.73 1.58
N LYS A 13 3.35 -1.79 2.31
CA LYS A 13 2.07 -2.18 1.73
C LYS A 13 1.61 -1.20 0.66
N LYS A 14 1.78 0.11 0.88
CA LYS A 14 1.44 1.16 -0.10
C LYS A 14 2.29 0.99 -1.36
N ALA A 15 3.60 0.81 -1.25
CA ALA A 15 4.51 0.56 -2.38
C ALA A 15 4.12 -0.66 -3.23
N LEU A 16 3.78 -1.78 -2.58
CA LEU A 16 3.32 -2.97 -3.30
C LEU A 16 1.95 -2.77 -3.97
N SER A 17 1.07 -1.97 -3.38
CA SER A 17 -0.25 -1.67 -3.94
C SER A 17 -0.12 -0.72 -5.15
N THR A 18 0.62 0.38 -5.00
CA THR A 18 0.90 1.35 -6.06
C THR A 18 1.59 0.69 -7.26
N SER A 19 2.60 -0.16 -7.03
CA SER A 19 3.24 -0.90 -8.13
C SER A 19 2.29 -1.90 -8.81
N LEU A 20 1.36 -2.48 -8.07
CA LEU A 20 0.37 -3.40 -8.64
C LEU A 20 -0.70 -2.68 -9.46
N ASP A 21 -1.05 -1.45 -9.08
CA ASP A 21 -1.98 -0.60 -9.83
C ASP A 21 -1.46 -0.29 -11.23
N TRP A 22 -0.15 -0.01 -11.36
CA TRP A 22 0.51 0.20 -12.65
C TRP A 22 0.71 -1.10 -13.44
N TYR A 23 1.05 -2.20 -12.76
CA TYR A 23 1.38 -3.48 -13.39
C TYR A 23 0.40 -4.59 -12.94
N PRO A 24 -0.81 -4.67 -13.52
CA PRO A 24 -1.82 -5.63 -13.07
C PRO A 24 -1.44 -7.10 -13.32
N ASN A 25 -0.63 -7.37 -14.36
CA ASN A 25 -0.17 -8.72 -14.66
C ASN A 25 0.85 -9.20 -13.62
N ARG A 26 0.58 -10.34 -12.97
CA ARG A 26 1.43 -10.90 -11.93
C ARG A 26 2.81 -11.32 -12.41
N ALA A 27 2.95 -11.77 -13.66
CA ALA A 27 4.24 -12.17 -14.21
C ALA A 27 5.20 -10.98 -14.32
N THR A 28 4.70 -9.81 -14.73
CA THR A 28 5.49 -8.58 -14.87
C THR A 28 5.67 -7.86 -13.53
N TRP A 29 4.68 -7.95 -12.64
CA TRP A 29 4.73 -7.29 -11.33
C TRP A 29 5.67 -7.99 -10.34
N ARG A 30 5.79 -9.32 -10.39
CA ARG A 30 6.60 -10.08 -9.42
C ARG A 30 8.06 -9.62 -9.33
N PRO A 31 8.81 -9.39 -10.42
CA PRO A 31 10.19 -8.88 -10.32
C PRO A 31 10.24 -7.50 -9.65
N ILE A 32 9.29 -6.61 -9.95
CA ILE A 32 9.20 -5.27 -9.34
C ILE A 32 8.96 -5.39 -7.83
N ALA A 33 8.02 -6.25 -7.41
CA ALA A 33 7.74 -6.49 -6.01
C ALA A 33 8.96 -7.06 -5.24
N LEU A 34 9.78 -7.90 -5.90
CA LEU A 34 11.01 -8.41 -5.33
C LEU A 34 12.08 -7.32 -5.19
N GLN A 35 12.18 -6.41 -6.17
CA GLN A 35 13.07 -5.26 -6.09
C GLN A 35 12.69 -4.34 -4.91
N ILE A 36 11.41 -3.97 -4.79
CA ILE A 36 10.91 -3.17 -3.66
C ILE A 36 11.27 -3.87 -2.34
N ARG A 37 11.08 -5.18 -2.24
CA ARG A 37 11.46 -5.93 -1.03
C ARG A 37 12.96 -5.86 -0.76
N ALA A 38 13.80 -5.99 -1.79
CA ALA A 38 15.25 -5.93 -1.63
C ALA A 38 15.69 -4.56 -1.10
N GLU A 39 15.11 -3.47 -1.59
CA GLU A 39 15.39 -2.10 -1.12
C GLU A 39 15.01 -1.90 0.35
N PHE A 40 13.85 -2.41 0.77
CA PHE A 40 13.43 -2.36 2.18
C PHE A 40 14.30 -3.22 3.10
N GLU A 41 14.71 -4.41 2.67
CA GLU A 41 15.59 -5.26 3.47
C GLU A 41 17.02 -4.70 3.56
N ALA A 42 17.52 -4.04 2.51
CA ALA A 42 18.83 -3.40 2.52
C ALA A 42 18.95 -2.31 3.61
N ASN A 43 17.87 -1.58 3.87
CA ASN A 43 17.84 -0.49 4.85
C ASN A 43 17.33 -0.92 6.23
N ARG A 44 17.07 -2.22 6.46
CA ARG A 44 16.45 -2.73 7.69
C ARG A 44 17.32 -2.57 8.93
N GLY A 45 18.64 -2.55 8.77
CA GLY A 45 19.62 -2.46 9.85
C GLY A 45 19.97 -1.03 10.27
N GLU A 46 19.39 -0.02 9.62
CA GLU A 46 19.73 1.38 9.88
C GLU A 46 19.32 1.79 11.30
N SER A 47 20.31 2.21 12.08
CA SER A 47 20.13 2.58 13.49
C SER A 47 20.16 4.10 13.71
N SER A 48 20.67 4.86 12.73
CA SER A 48 20.74 6.33 12.83
C SER A 48 19.34 6.94 12.65
N PRO A 49 18.80 7.65 13.66
CA PRO A 49 17.46 8.24 13.57
C PRO A 49 17.32 9.23 12.41
N VAL A 50 18.38 10.00 12.13
CA VAL A 50 18.40 10.98 11.03
C VAL A 50 18.30 10.27 9.68
N ARG A 51 19.06 9.19 9.49
CA ARG A 51 19.02 8.42 8.24
C ARG A 51 17.68 7.73 8.05
N VAL A 52 17.08 7.20 9.12
CA VAL A 52 15.75 6.59 9.06
C VAL A 52 14.69 7.61 8.63
N GLN A 53 14.70 8.81 9.21
CA GLN A 53 13.76 9.87 8.80
C GLN A 53 13.95 10.30 7.34
N GLN A 54 15.20 10.42 6.91
CA GLN A 54 15.54 10.69 5.52
C GLN A 54 14.96 9.63 4.57
N LEU A 55 15.18 8.34 4.89
CA LEU A 55 14.67 7.22 4.09
C LEU A 55 13.14 7.20 4.03
N LEU A 56 12.47 7.45 5.15
CA LEU A 56 11.00 7.50 5.18
C LEU A 56 10.48 8.59 4.23
N ARG A 57 11.08 9.78 4.29
CA ARG A 57 10.71 10.91 3.43
C ARG A 57 10.97 10.61 1.96
N GLU A 58 12.16 10.10 1.63
CA GLU A 58 12.49 9.67 0.26
C GLU A 58 11.47 8.64 -0.26
N THR A 59 11.01 7.73 0.60
CA THR A 59 10.01 6.73 0.23
C THR A 59 8.63 7.37 0.02
N GLU A 60 8.24 8.34 0.84
CA GLU A 60 6.98 9.08 0.71
C GLU A 60 6.94 9.90 -0.59
N ASP A 61 8.03 10.60 -0.91
CA ASP A 61 8.16 11.41 -2.13
C ASP A 61 8.01 10.53 -3.38
N VAL A 62 8.67 9.36 -3.41
CA VAL A 62 8.53 8.38 -4.50
C VAL A 62 7.09 7.85 -4.57
N LEU A 63 6.45 7.56 -3.45
CA LEU A 63 5.07 7.05 -3.46
C LEU A 63 4.05 8.08 -3.93
N GLU A 64 4.31 9.37 -3.72
CA GLU A 64 3.49 10.47 -4.23
C GLU A 64 3.71 10.66 -5.74
N GLU A 65 4.97 10.64 -6.19
CA GLU A 65 5.32 10.77 -7.62
C GLU A 65 4.68 9.66 -8.48
N TYR A 66 4.71 8.42 -7.98
CA TYR A 66 4.19 7.26 -8.69
C TYR A 66 2.72 6.93 -8.34
N GLU A 67 1.99 7.82 -7.67
CA GLU A 67 0.59 7.57 -7.32
C GLU A 67 -0.27 7.40 -8.59
N HIS A 68 -0.95 6.26 -8.70
CA HIS A 68 -1.82 5.99 -9.84
C HIS A 68 -3.11 6.82 -9.72
N PRO A 69 -3.56 7.53 -10.78
CA PRO A 69 -4.74 8.41 -10.71
C PRO A 69 -6.05 7.68 -10.38
N MET A 70 -6.14 6.39 -10.70
CA MET A 70 -7.31 5.54 -10.40
C MET A 70 -6.85 4.19 -9.82
N PRO A 71 -6.49 4.12 -8.54
CA PRO A 71 -5.95 2.90 -7.94
C PRO A 71 -7.04 1.82 -7.83
N TYR A 72 -6.62 0.54 -7.78
CA TYR A 72 -7.55 -0.56 -7.60
C TYR A 72 -8.20 -0.51 -6.22
N LYS A 73 -9.53 -0.54 -6.19
CA LYS A 73 -10.32 -0.64 -4.95
C LYS A 73 -11.12 -1.94 -4.96
N TYR A 74 -11.10 -2.65 -3.83
CA TYR A 74 -11.94 -3.83 -3.67
C TYR A 74 -13.41 -3.46 -3.85
N PRO A 75 -14.21 -4.29 -4.54
CA PRO A 75 -15.58 -3.90 -4.89
C PRO A 75 -16.46 -3.53 -3.69
N THR A 76 -16.28 -4.19 -2.56
CA THR A 76 -17.07 -3.96 -1.33
C THR A 76 -16.42 -2.97 -0.35
N ALA A 77 -15.19 -2.53 -0.60
CA ALA A 77 -14.53 -1.53 0.25
C ALA A 77 -15.10 -0.13 -0.01
N PRO A 78 -14.92 0.83 0.91
CA PRO A 78 -15.29 2.22 0.68
C PRO A 78 -14.71 2.75 -0.64
N GLY A 79 -15.58 3.33 -1.48
CA GLY A 79 -15.22 3.80 -2.82
C GLY A 79 -15.08 2.70 -3.89
N GLY A 80 -15.44 1.46 -3.59
CA GLY A 80 -15.57 0.36 -4.55
C GLY A 80 -16.94 0.34 -5.23
N THR A 81 -17.04 -0.37 -6.36
CA THR A 81 -18.25 -0.39 -7.21
C THR A 81 -19.48 -1.04 -6.57
N LYS A 82 -19.28 -1.89 -5.55
CA LYS A 82 -20.33 -2.61 -4.80
C LYS A 82 -20.46 -2.13 -3.36
N TYR A 83 -19.83 -1.00 -3.01
CA TYR A 83 -19.93 -0.45 -1.67
C TYR A 83 -21.39 -0.12 -1.34
N GLU A 84 -21.85 -0.59 -0.18
CA GLU A 84 -23.20 -0.34 0.36
C GLU A 84 -24.38 -0.73 -0.53
N ARG A 85 -24.14 -1.52 -1.58
CA ARG A 85 -25.16 -1.88 -2.56
C ARG A 85 -26.39 -2.56 -1.93
N ASN A 86 -26.18 -3.35 -0.89
CA ASN A 86 -27.22 -4.13 -0.22
C ASN A 86 -27.57 -3.60 1.18
N LYS A 87 -27.07 -2.43 1.59
CA LYS A 87 -27.29 -1.90 2.95
C LYS A 87 -28.77 -1.89 3.34
N TRP A 88 -29.62 -1.45 2.42
CA TRP A 88 -31.07 -1.44 2.63
C TRP A 88 -31.65 -2.83 2.99
N PHE A 89 -31.18 -3.91 2.37
CA PHE A 89 -31.66 -5.25 2.72
C PHE A 89 -31.15 -5.68 4.10
N GLU A 90 -29.86 -5.44 4.39
CA GLU A 90 -29.25 -5.81 5.67
C GLU A 90 -29.94 -5.11 6.86
N ASP A 91 -30.28 -3.84 6.68
CA ASP A 91 -30.94 -3.01 7.69
C ASP A 91 -32.41 -3.41 7.94
N ASN A 92 -33.10 -3.98 6.93
CA ASN A 92 -34.54 -4.30 7.00
C ASN A 92 -34.86 -5.80 7.17
N MET A 93 -33.88 -6.69 7.08
CA MET A 93 -34.08 -8.14 7.23
C MET A 93 -33.84 -8.65 8.67
N THR A 94 -33.43 -7.76 9.57
CA THR A 94 -33.21 -8.03 11.00
C THR A 94 -34.40 -7.65 11.90
N MET A 95 -35.53 -7.24 11.31
CA MET A 95 -36.85 -7.15 11.98
C MET A 95 -37.63 -8.45 11.84
#